data_AF-A0A9J5XNC4-F1
#
_entry.id   AF-A0A9J5XNC4-F1
#
_cell.length_a   1.000
_cell.length_b   1.000
_cell.length_c   1.000
_cell.angle_alpha   90.00
_cell.angle_beta   90.00
_cell.angle_gamma   90.00
#
_symmetry.space_group_name_H-M   'P 1'
#
loop_
_entity.id
_entity.type
_entity.pdbx_description
1 polymer ?
#
loop_
_entity_poly.entity_id
_entity_poly.type
_entity_poly.pdbx_seq_one_letter_code
_entity_poly.pdbx_strand_id
1 'polypeptide(L)'
;MVDPTITRPLENYHSSVWGDYFLSYTPQLTEISSQEKLELEELKEKVRQMLVETPDNSTQKLVLVDTIQRLGVAYHFENEIKTSIQNIFDESEQIKMKITTMIFALLLFVLD
;
A
#
# COMPACT_ATOMS: atom_id res chain seq x y z
N MET A 1 56.87 3.24 18.07
CA MET A 1 56.57 4.14 19.20
C MET A 1 55.30 4.88 18.85
N VAL A 2 54.22 4.69 19.62
CA VAL A 2 52.94 5.40 19.45
C VAL A 2 53.07 6.76 20.13
N ASP A 3 52.69 7.84 19.45
CA ASP A 3 52.72 9.21 19.98
C ASP A 3 51.78 9.33 21.20
N PRO A 4 52.30 9.68 22.40
CA PRO A 4 51.51 9.77 23.63
C PRO A 4 50.46 10.90 23.63
N THR A 5 50.39 11.73 22.59
CA THR A 5 49.46 12.88 22.53
C THR A 5 48.10 12.58 21.88
N ILE A 6 47.92 11.42 21.27
CA ILE A 6 46.62 11.03 20.68
C ILE A 6 45.70 10.48 21.77
N THR A 7 44.90 11.37 22.36
CA THR A 7 43.87 11.01 23.35
C THR A 7 42.57 10.68 22.62
N ARG A 8 42.01 9.49 22.85
CA ARG A 8 40.71 9.11 22.27
C ARG A 8 39.63 10.08 22.81
N PRO A 9 38.79 10.71 21.97
CA PRO A 9 37.71 11.57 22.44
C PRO A 9 36.80 10.84 23.42
N LEU A 10 36.39 11.50 24.50
CA LEU A 10 35.48 10.93 25.50
C LEU A 10 34.08 10.81 24.88
N GLU A 11 33.60 9.58 24.73
CA GLU A 11 32.26 9.31 24.21
C GLU A 11 31.21 9.36 25.33
N ASN A 12 30.27 10.29 25.23
CA ASN A 12 29.12 10.46 26.14
C ASN A 12 27.80 10.02 25.48
N TYR A 13 27.83 8.93 24.71
CA TYR A 13 26.61 8.41 24.09
C TYR A 13 25.69 7.76 25.12
N HIS A 14 24.40 8.00 24.99
CA HIS A 14 23.39 7.33 25.80
C HIS A 14 23.37 5.82 25.46
N SER A 15 23.20 4.97 26.47
CA SER A 15 23.09 3.53 26.28
C SER A 15 21.88 3.17 25.41
N SER A 16 21.90 1.98 24.80
CA SER A 16 20.73 1.48 24.08
C SER A 16 19.53 1.41 25.02
N VAL A 17 18.40 2.00 24.62
CA VAL A 17 17.12 1.90 25.34
C VAL A 17 16.58 0.47 25.36
N TRP A 18 17.05 -0.38 24.45
CA TRP A 18 16.58 -1.75 24.27
C TRP A 18 17.47 -2.79 24.95
N GLY A 19 18.72 -2.45 25.28
CA GLY A 19 19.70 -3.40 25.83
C GLY A 19 19.71 -4.72 25.04
N ASP A 20 19.55 -5.82 25.76
CA ASP A 20 19.51 -7.17 25.18
C ASP A 20 18.09 -7.70 24.92
N TYR A 21 17.05 -6.86 25.09
CA TYR A 21 15.64 -7.26 25.08
C TYR A 21 15.23 -8.05 23.82
N PHE A 22 15.74 -7.66 22.65
CA PHE A 22 15.47 -8.33 21.38
C PHE A 22 16.48 -9.44 21.01
N LEU A 23 17.51 -9.67 21.82
CA LEU A 23 18.52 -10.70 21.53
C LEU A 23 18.01 -12.12 21.78
N SER A 24 17.05 -12.29 22.69
CA SER A 24 16.38 -13.57 22.92
C SER A 24 15.06 -13.62 22.14
N TYR A 25 14.95 -14.55 21.20
CA TYR A 25 13.71 -14.83 20.48
C TYR A 25 13.16 -16.20 20.90
N THR A 26 11.88 -16.25 21.26
CA THR A 26 11.15 -17.46 21.63
C THR A 26 10.05 -17.70 20.60
N PRO A 27 10.27 -18.59 19.60
CA PRO A 27 9.35 -18.77 18.47
C PRO A 27 7.90 -19.09 18.88
N GLN A 28 7.70 -19.76 20.02
CA GLN A 28 6.38 -20.15 20.52
C GLN A 28 5.48 -18.94 20.86
N LEU A 29 6.04 -17.75 21.07
CA LEU A 29 5.27 -16.53 21.33
C LEU A 29 4.74 -15.86 20.05
N THR A 30 5.21 -16.32 18.89
CA THR A 30 4.91 -15.76 17.57
C THR A 30 4.28 -16.77 16.62
N GLU A 31 4.24 -18.05 17.01
CA GLU A 31 3.56 -19.09 16.25
C GLU A 31 2.05 -18.85 16.30
N ILE A 32 1.49 -18.52 15.14
CA ILE A 32 0.05 -18.52 14.93
C ILE A 32 -0.46 -19.96 14.94
N SER A 33 -1.57 -20.17 15.64
CA SER A 33 -2.29 -21.44 15.64
C SER A 33 -2.85 -21.75 14.25
N SER A 34 -3.14 -23.03 14.00
CA SER A 34 -3.80 -23.46 12.75
C SER A 34 -5.15 -22.75 12.54
N GLN A 35 -5.86 -22.43 13.63
CA GLN A 35 -7.12 -21.72 13.59
C GLN A 35 -6.94 -20.26 13.15
N GLU A 36 -6.00 -19.54 13.76
CA GLU A 36 -5.69 -18.14 13.37
C GLU A 36 -5.22 -18.05 11.92
N LYS A 37 -4.46 -19.04 11.44
CA LYS A 37 -4.05 -19.10 10.04
C LYS A 37 -5.26 -19.26 9.10
N LEU A 38 -6.23 -20.08 9.47
CA LEU A 38 -7.44 -20.28 8.67
C LEU A 38 -8.28 -19.00 8.63
N GLU A 39 -8.47 -18.35 9.78
CA GLU A 39 -9.18 -17.07 9.87
C GLU A 39 -8.50 -15.96 9.05
N LEU A 40 -7.15 -15.94 9.04
CA LEU A 40 -6.37 -15.01 8.22
C LEU A 40 -6.66 -15.21 6.73
N GLU A 41 -6.64 -16.46 6.24
CA GLU A 41 -6.91 -16.74 4.82
C GLU A 41 -8.36 -16.42 4.44
N GLU A 42 -9.33 -16.70 5.32
CA GLU A 42 -10.73 -16.31 5.09
C GLU A 42 -10.89 -14.79 5.02
N LEU A 43 -10.25 -14.06 5.92
CA LEU A 43 -10.31 -12.60 5.94
C LEU A 43 -9.63 -12.00 4.70
N LYS A 44 -8.50 -12.57 4.30
CA LYS A 44 -7.79 -12.18 3.08
C LYS A 44 -8.66 -12.37 1.84
N GLU A 45 -9.38 -13.48 1.74
CA GLU A 45 -10.31 -13.71 0.64
C GLU A 45 -11.49 -12.72 0.66
N LYS A 46 -12.06 -12.43 1.83
CA LYS A 46 -13.11 -11.40 1.95
C LYS A 46 -12.64 -10.02 1.45
N VAL A 47 -11.43 -9.60 1.83
CA VAL A 47 -10.86 -8.33 1.37
C VAL A 47 -10.63 -8.34 -0.15
N ARG A 48 -10.16 -9.47 -0.70
CA ARG A 48 -10.02 -9.65 -2.15
C ARG A 48 -11.35 -9.50 -2.87
N GLN A 49 -12.42 -10.13 -2.37
CA GLN A 49 -13.76 -10.01 -2.94
C GLN A 49 -14.27 -8.56 -2.89
N MET A 50 -14.11 -7.88 -1.76
CA MET A 50 -14.46 -6.45 -1.65
C MET A 50 -13.73 -5.60 -2.69
N LEU A 51 -12.44 -5.88 -2.94
CA LEU A 51 -11.65 -5.20 -3.97
C LEU A 51 -12.16 -5.49 -5.38
N VAL A 52 -12.64 -6.69 -5.68
CA VAL A 52 -13.15 -7.06 -7.01
C VAL A 52 -14.56 -6.52 -7.25
N GLU A 53 -15.44 -6.63 -6.25
CA GLU A 53 -16.86 -6.29 -6.37
C GLU A 53 -17.13 -4.79 -6.34
N THR A 54 -16.30 -4.01 -5.63
CA THR A 54 -16.45 -2.56 -5.61
C THR A 54 -16.18 -2.01 -7.02
N PRO A 55 -17.04 -1.16 -7.60
CA PRO A 55 -16.80 -0.58 -8.92
C PRO A 55 -15.52 0.26 -8.96
N ASP A 56 -14.73 0.16 -10.03
CA ASP A 56 -13.47 0.92 -10.16
C ASP A 56 -13.72 2.44 -10.20
N ASN A 57 -14.76 2.90 -10.89
CA ASN A 57 -15.17 4.31 -10.92
C ASN A 57 -15.71 4.88 -9.59
N SER A 58 -15.87 4.06 -8.54
CA SER A 58 -16.42 4.50 -7.27
C SER A 58 -15.35 5.10 -6.37
N THR A 59 -15.67 6.23 -5.72
CA THR A 59 -14.85 6.78 -4.63
C THR A 59 -14.63 5.77 -3.50
N GLN A 60 -15.56 4.82 -3.32
CA GLN A 60 -15.44 3.75 -2.33
C GLN A 60 -14.24 2.82 -2.61
N LYS A 61 -13.91 2.57 -3.88
CA LYS A 61 -12.71 1.77 -4.23
C LYS A 61 -11.45 2.48 -3.75
N LEU A 62 -11.33 3.78 -4.00
CA LEU A 62 -10.17 4.56 -3.57
C LEU A 62 -10.02 4.55 -2.03
N VAL A 63 -11.14 4.68 -1.31
CA VAL A 63 -11.14 4.59 0.16
C VAL A 63 -10.72 3.20 0.63
N LEU A 64 -11.20 2.13 -0.01
CA LEU A 64 -10.79 0.76 0.31
C LEU A 64 -9.28 0.55 0.08
N VAL A 65 -8.75 1.02 -1.06
CA VAL A 65 -7.32 0.92 -1.37
C VAL A 65 -6.47 1.72 -0.37
N ASP A 66 -6.84 2.96 -0.05
CA ASP A 66 -6.13 3.78 0.96
C ASP A 66 -6.13 3.10 2.33
N THR A 67 -7.27 2.52 2.73
CA THR A 67 -7.40 1.79 4.00
C THR A 67 -6.45 0.58 4.05
N ILE A 68 -6.43 -0.23 2.99
CA ILE A 68 -5.56 -1.41 2.90
C ILE A 68 -4.07 -1.02 2.94
N GLN A 69 -3.70 0.08 2.27
CA GLN A 69 -2.34 0.60 2.29
C GLN A 69 -1.94 1.11 3.68
N ARG A 70 -2.80 1.87 4.35
CA ARG A 70 -2.55 2.40 5.71
C ARG A 70 -2.48 1.33 6.78
N LEU A 71 -3.17 0.21 6.58
CA LEU A 71 -3.06 -0.98 7.43
C LEU A 71 -1.75 -1.75 7.24
N GLY A 72 -0.96 -1.43 6.20
CA GLY A 72 0.31 -2.10 5.92
C GLY A 72 0.16 -3.51 5.33
N VAL A 73 -1.03 -3.87 4.85
CA VAL A 73 -1.34 -5.22 4.32
C VAL A 73 -1.52 -5.26 2.80
N ALA A 74 -1.24 -4.16 2.11
CA ALA A 74 -1.41 -4.03 0.66
C ALA A 74 -0.58 -5.02 -0.17
N TYR A 75 0.55 -5.50 0.34
CA TYR A 75 1.40 -6.48 -0.33
C TYR A 75 0.68 -7.81 -0.62
N HIS A 76 -0.43 -8.10 0.06
CA HIS A 76 -1.26 -9.26 -0.21
C HIS A 76 -2.20 -9.11 -1.42
N PHE A 77 -2.37 -7.89 -1.93
CA PHE A 77 -3.39 -7.52 -2.91
C PHE A 77 -2.82 -6.67 -4.06
N GLU A 78 -1.53 -6.78 -4.35
CA GLU A 78 -0.83 -5.91 -5.31
C GLU A 78 -1.47 -5.96 -6.71
N ASN A 79 -1.89 -7.14 -7.15
CA ASN A 79 -2.49 -7.33 -8.47
C ASN A 79 -3.88 -6.69 -8.55
N GLU A 80 -4.71 -6.91 -7.53
CA GLU A 80 -6.06 -6.35 -7.42
C GLU A 80 -6.00 -4.82 -7.39
N ILE A 81 -5.12 -4.26 -6.54
CA ILE A 81 -4.92 -2.81 -6.42
C ILE A 81 -4.42 -2.22 -7.75
N LYS A 82 -3.41 -2.82 -8.37
CA LYS A 82 -2.86 -2.36 -9.65
C LYS A 82 -3.92 -2.36 -10.74
N THR A 83 -4.73 -3.42 -10.81
CA THR A 83 -5.80 -3.56 -11.79
C THR A 83 -6.85 -2.47 -11.60
N SER A 84 -7.30 -2.23 -10.37
CA SER A 84 -8.25 -1.15 -10.09
C SER A 84 -7.72 0.23 -10.45
N ILE A 85 -6.47 0.54 -10.13
CA ILE A 85 -5.86 1.83 -10.50
C ILE A 85 -5.78 1.98 -12.02
N GLN A 86 -5.42 0.91 -12.75
CA GLN A 86 -5.36 0.93 -14.21
C GLN A 86 -6.75 1.18 -14.82
N ASN A 87 -7.77 0.47 -14.35
CA ASN A 87 -9.14 0.64 -14.84
C ASN A 87 -9.65 2.06 -14.62
N ILE A 88 -9.40 2.65 -13.44
CA ILE A 88 -9.75 4.05 -13.14
C ILE A 88 -9.08 5.01 -14.14
N PHE A 89 -7.79 4.78 -14.42
CA PHE A 89 -7.04 5.61 -15.36
C PHE A 89 -7.62 5.50 -16.78
N ASP A 90 -7.86 4.28 -17.27
CA ASP A 90 -8.36 4.01 -18.61
C ASP A 90 -9.76 4.61 -18.83
N GLU A 91 -10.64 4.50 -17.84
CA GLU A 91 -11.97 5.15 -17.88
C GLU A 91 -11.86 6.67 -17.96
N SER A 92 -10.93 7.26 -17.20
CA SER A 92 -10.71 8.72 -17.22
C SER A 92 -10.25 9.20 -18.60
N GLU A 93 -9.39 8.44 -19.28
CA GLU A 93 -8.92 8.73 -20.64
C GLU A 93 -10.04 8.57 -21.68
N GLN A 94 -10.88 7.54 -21.54
CA GLN A 94 -12.07 7.40 -22.40
C GLN A 94 -13.04 8.58 -22.27
N ILE A 95 -13.29 9.06 -21.04
CA ILE A 95 -14.15 10.22 -20.80
C ILE A 95 -13.58 11.47 -21.47
N LYS A 96 -12.27 11.73 -21.29
CA LYS A 96 -11.59 12.86 -21.95
C LYS A 96 -11.70 12.79 -23.46
N MET A 97 -11.46 11.62 -24.05
CA MET A 97 -11.55 11.41 -25.49
C MET A 97 -12.98 11.67 -25.99
N LYS A 98 -13.99 11.17 -25.28
CA LYS A 98 -15.41 11.36 -25.63
C LYS A 98 -15.81 12.83 -25.58
N ILE A 99 -15.43 13.56 -24.53
CA ILE A 99 -15.69 15.00 -24.40
C ILE A 99 -15.03 15.77 -25.55
N THR A 100 -13.76 15.45 -25.83
CA THR A 100 -13.00 16.07 -26.93
C THR A 100 -13.72 15.90 -28.26
N THR A 101 -14.14 14.68 -28.60
CA THR A 101 -14.90 14.38 -29.82
C THR A 101 -16.22 15.15 -29.86
N MET A 102 -16.96 15.24 -28.75
CA MET A 102 -18.22 15.99 -28.68
C MET A 102 -18.02 17.49 -28.93
N ILE A 103 -16.95 18.09 -28.39
CA ILE A 103 -16.61 19.49 -28.62
C ILE A 103 -16.31 19.73 -30.09
N PHE A 104 -15.48 18.89 -30.72
CA PHE A 104 -15.18 19.01 -32.15
C PHE A 104 -16.44 18.88 -33.02
N ALA A 105 -17.33 17.94 -32.71
CA ALA A 105 -18.59 17.78 -33.42
C ALA A 105 -19.49 19.02 -33.30
N LEU A 106 -19.56 19.63 -32.10
CA LEU A 106 -20.31 20.87 -31.89
C LEU A 106 -19.70 22.05 -32.66
N LEU A 107 -18.37 22.16 -32.71
CA LEU A 107 -17.69 23.22 -33.47
C LEU A 107 -17.98 23.12 -34.97
N LEU A 108 -17.98 21.90 -35.53
CA LEU A 108 -18.34 21.69 -36.93
C LEU A 108 -19.79 22.11 -37.21
N PHE A 109 -20.72 21.73 -36.33
CA PHE A 109 -22.13 22.08 -36.48
C PHE A 109 -22.42 23.59 -36.33
N VAL A 110 -21.59 24.34 -35.60
CA VAL A 110 -21.76 25.79 -35.41
C VAL A 110 -21.08 26.60 -36.52
N LEU A 111 -20.17 25.98 -37.28
CA LEU A 111 -19.43 26.63 -38.38
C LEU A 111 -20.06 26.37 -39.77
N ASP A 112 -21.00 25.43 -39.88
CA ASP A 112 -21.84 25.16 -41.06
C ASP A 112 -23.22 25.84 -40.93
#